data_AF-A0A7X8C6C8-F1
#
_entry.id   AF-A0A7X8C6C8-F1
#
_cell.length_a   1.000
_cell.length_b   1.000
_cell.length_c   1.000
_cell.angle_alpha   90.00
_cell.angle_beta   90.00
_cell.angle_gamma   90.00
#
_symmetry.space_group_name_H-M   'P 1'
#
loop_
_entity.id
_entity.type
_entity.pdbx_description
1 polymer ?
#
loop_
_entity_poly.entity_id
_entity_poly.type
_entity_poly.pdbx_seq_one_letter_code
_entity_poly.pdbx_strand_id
1 'polypeptide(L)'
;MRKPCNSLPAKNRFEEMMSFDFDIAIGGWSASLGDADEYLVNFLTNAEHNHAQFFDSEFDALVAQANSPESIANPEKRYQLLSVKTESLS
;
A
#
# COMPACT_ATOMS: atom_id res chain seq x y z
N MET A 1 -16.52 22.99 -7.40
CA MET A 1 -16.46 23.52 -6.02
C MET A 1 -15.41 22.69 -5.29
N ARG A 2 -14.38 23.27 -4.66
CA ARG A 2 -13.36 22.48 -3.93
C ARG A 2 -13.96 22.04 -2.59
N LYS A 3 -13.86 20.76 -2.20
CA LYS A 3 -14.27 20.32 -0.87
C LYS A 3 -13.35 21.00 0.17
N PRO A 4 -13.90 21.57 1.26
CA PRO A 4 -13.10 22.19 2.31
C PRO A 4 -12.28 21.13 3.06
N CYS A 5 -11.11 21.53 3.58
CA CYS A 5 -10.32 20.68 4.46
C CYS A 5 -11.06 20.49 5.79
N ASN A 6 -11.54 19.26 6.04
CA ASN A 6 -12.31 18.92 7.23
C ASN A 6 -11.46 18.10 8.20
N SER A 7 -11.21 18.63 9.39
CA SER A 7 -10.60 17.86 10.48
C SER A 7 -11.68 17.05 11.18
N LEU A 8 -11.63 15.73 11.03
CA LEU A 8 -12.57 14.80 11.65
C LEU A 8 -11.89 14.01 12.77
N PRO A 9 -12.62 13.64 13.85
CA PRO A 9 -12.18 12.62 14.80
C PRO A 9 -11.80 11.33 14.06
N ALA A 10 -10.86 10.55 14.62
CA ALA A 10 -10.27 9.40 13.94
C ALA A 10 -11.31 8.39 13.43
N LYS A 11 -12.36 8.10 14.21
CA LYS A 11 -13.43 7.18 13.82
C LYS A 11 -14.19 7.67 12.58
N ASN A 12 -14.63 8.92 12.59
CA ASN A 12 -15.35 9.54 11.47
C ASN A 12 -14.46 9.65 10.23
N ARG A 13 -13.17 9.95 10.40
CA ARG A 13 -12.22 9.97 9.28
C ARG A 13 -12.12 8.59 8.61
N PHE A 14 -12.09 7.52 9.40
CA PHE A 14 -12.05 6.17 8.85
C PHE A 14 -13.34 5.81 8.10
N GLU A 15 -14.50 6.15 8.66
CA GLU A 15 -15.80 5.96 7.97
C GLU A 15 -15.85 6.71 6.62
N GLU A 16 -15.34 7.93 6.54
CA GLU A 16 -15.22 8.69 5.29
C GLU A 16 -14.16 8.12 4.33
N MET A 17 -13.05 7.58 4.83
CA MET A 17 -12.07 6.89 3.98
C MET A 17 -12.66 5.62 3.36
N MET A 18 -13.50 4.89 4.10
CA MET A 18 -14.22 3.72 3.60
C MET A 18 -15.34 4.08 2.60
N SER A 19 -15.82 5.33 2.60
CA SER A 19 -16.83 5.79 1.63
C SER A 19 -16.23 6.09 0.26
N PHE A 20 -14.90 6.27 0.19
CA PHE A 20 -14.17 6.73 -0.99
C PHE A 20 -14.63 8.09 -1.55
N ASP A 21 -15.44 8.87 -0.79
CA ASP A 21 -15.94 10.18 -1.21
C ASP A 21 -15.08 11.34 -0.67
N PHE A 22 -13.79 11.33 -1.00
CA PHE A 22 -12.84 12.37 -0.60
C PHE A 22 -11.87 12.74 -1.73
N ASP A 23 -11.33 13.94 -1.68
CA ASP A 23 -10.28 14.37 -2.63
C ASP A 23 -8.90 13.91 -2.14
N ILE A 24 -8.60 14.15 -0.85
CA ILE A 24 -7.35 13.75 -0.19
C ILE A 24 -7.67 13.31 1.24
N ALA A 25 -7.18 12.14 1.64
CA ALA A 25 -7.22 11.66 3.01
C ALA A 25 -5.81 11.41 3.53
N ILE A 26 -5.51 11.88 4.74
CA ILE A 26 -4.23 11.62 5.40
C ILE A 26 -4.40 10.37 6.26
N GLY A 27 -3.70 9.31 5.87
CA GLY A 27 -3.64 8.03 6.57
C GLY A 27 -2.24 7.73 7.11
N GLY A 28 -2.14 6.63 7.84
CA GLY A 28 -0.88 6.07 8.31
C GLY A 28 -1.05 4.59 8.61
N TRP A 29 0.04 3.84 8.48
CA TRP A 29 0.10 2.43 8.81
C TRP A 29 1.31 2.19 9.70
N SER A 30 1.21 1.24 10.63
CA SER A 30 2.30 0.86 11.52
C SER A 30 2.55 -0.63 11.39
N ALA A 31 3.77 -1.02 10.99
CA ALA A 31 4.17 -2.42 10.96
C ALA A 31 4.38 -2.99 12.37
N SER A 32 4.17 -4.29 12.48
CA SER A 32 4.28 -5.07 13.71
C SER A 32 5.50 -6.00 13.73
N LEU A 33 5.91 -6.50 12.56
CA LEU A 33 7.01 -7.44 12.38
C LEU A 33 8.27 -6.78 11.79
N GLY A 34 8.14 -5.53 11.32
CA GLY A 34 9.25 -4.79 10.70
C GLY A 34 9.55 -5.25 9.27
N ASP A 35 8.59 -5.91 8.62
CA ASP A 35 8.70 -6.32 7.22
C ASP A 35 8.12 -5.23 6.29
N ALA A 36 8.79 -4.96 5.18
CA ALA A 36 8.32 -4.00 4.18
C ALA A 36 6.97 -4.43 3.57
N ASP A 37 6.72 -5.74 3.47
CA ASP A 37 5.50 -6.29 2.92
C ASP A 37 4.26 -5.88 3.72
N GLU A 38 4.37 -5.68 5.05
CA GLU A 38 3.25 -5.21 5.90
C GLU A 38 2.68 -3.86 5.45
N TYR A 39 3.46 -3.05 4.73
CA TYR A 39 2.99 -1.80 4.14
C TYR A 39 2.44 -2.03 2.73
N LEU A 40 3.17 -2.78 1.90
CA LEU A 40 2.91 -2.92 0.47
C LEU A 40 1.61 -3.69 0.17
N VAL A 41 1.27 -4.69 0.98
CA VAL A 41 0.03 -5.47 0.80
C VAL A 41 -1.24 -4.63 0.88
N ASN A 42 -1.20 -3.48 1.57
CA ASN A 42 -2.37 -2.59 1.67
C ASN A 42 -2.71 -1.91 0.34
N PHE A 43 -1.79 -1.89 -0.63
CA PHE A 43 -1.99 -1.27 -1.94
C PHE A 43 -2.33 -2.28 -3.03
N LEU A 44 -2.44 -3.58 -2.72
CA LEU A 44 -2.92 -4.54 -3.71
C LEU A 44 -4.30 -4.12 -4.22
N THR A 45 -4.57 -4.32 -5.52
CA THR A 45 -5.81 -3.87 -6.17
C THR A 45 -7.07 -4.26 -5.39
N ASN A 46 -7.09 -5.46 -4.81
CA ASN A 46 -8.25 -6.01 -4.07
C ASN A 46 -8.05 -6.05 -2.55
N ALA A 47 -7.05 -5.35 -2.00
CA ALA A 47 -6.86 -5.31 -0.56
C ALA A 47 -7.98 -4.51 0.13
N GLU A 48 -8.47 -5.04 1.25
CA GLU A 48 -9.50 -4.38 2.07
C GLU A 48 -9.05 -2.98 2.53
N HIS A 49 -7.75 -2.81 2.77
CA HIS A 49 -7.16 -1.56 3.26
C HIS A 49 -6.62 -0.65 2.16
N ASN A 50 -6.91 -0.94 0.89
CA ASN A 50 -6.58 -0.08 -0.24
C ASN A 50 -7.54 1.10 -0.34
N HIS A 51 -7.52 1.96 0.68
CA HIS A 51 -8.33 3.19 0.72
C HIS A 51 -7.89 4.19 -0.36
N ALA A 52 -6.72 4.01 -0.96
CA ALA A 52 -6.21 4.84 -2.05
C ALA A 52 -6.82 4.47 -3.42
N GLN A 53 -7.53 3.34 -3.52
CA GLN A 53 -7.97 2.76 -4.80
C GLN A 53 -6.82 2.63 -5.80
N PHE A 54 -5.63 2.32 -5.32
CA PHE A 54 -4.46 2.12 -6.17
C PHE A 54 -4.64 0.83 -6.98
N PHE A 55 -4.34 0.89 -8.28
CA PHE A 55 -4.40 -0.25 -9.19
C PHE A 55 -3.16 -0.23 -10.06
N ASP A 56 -2.38 -1.30 -9.96
CA ASP A 56 -1.23 -1.55 -10.83
C ASP A 56 -0.97 -3.06 -10.88
N SER A 57 -1.17 -3.65 -12.05
CA SER A 57 -0.98 -5.09 -12.25
C SER A 57 0.48 -5.54 -12.10
N GLU A 58 1.45 -4.67 -12.37
CA GLU A 58 2.87 -4.98 -12.19
C GLU A 58 3.22 -5.00 -10.71
N PHE A 59 2.72 -4.01 -9.95
CA PHE A 59 2.85 -3.98 -8.50
C PHE A 59 2.25 -5.24 -7.86
N ASP A 60 1.02 -5.61 -8.23
CA ASP A 60 0.36 -6.81 -7.72
C ASP A 60 1.19 -8.07 -8.00
N ALA A 61 1.77 -8.18 -9.20
CA ALA A 61 2.62 -9.30 -9.58
C ALA A 61 3.92 -9.35 -8.78
N LEU A 62 4.57 -8.21 -8.53
CA LEU A 62 5.81 -8.12 -7.76
C LEU A 62 5.60 -8.52 -6.30
N VAL A 63 4.55 -8.02 -5.66
CA VAL A 63 4.20 -8.38 -4.27
C VAL A 63 3.83 -9.87 -4.18
N ALA A 64 3.06 -10.39 -5.14
CA ALA A 64 2.76 -11.82 -5.20
C ALA A 64 4.02 -12.68 -5.38
N GLN A 65 4.97 -12.24 -6.20
CA GLN A 65 6.23 -12.95 -6.40
C GLN A 65 7.12 -12.89 -5.15
N ALA A 66 7.15 -11.75 -4.44
CA ALA A 66 7.90 -11.59 -3.19
C ALA A 66 7.39 -12.54 -2.09
N ASN A 67 6.09 -12.82 -2.08
CA ASN A 67 5.43 -13.72 -1.13
C ASN A 67 5.28 -15.17 -1.64
N SER A 68 5.91 -15.52 -2.76
CA SER A 68 5.96 -16.90 -3.23
C SER A 68 6.87 -17.77 -2.33
N PRO A 69 6.64 -19.10 -2.23
CA PRO A 69 7.50 -19.99 -1.45
C PRO A 69 8.98 -19.92 -1.84
N GLU A 70 9.25 -19.72 -3.13
CA GLU A 70 10.62 -19.59 -3.65
C GLU A 70 11.32 -18.33 -3.11
N SER A 71 10.64 -17.19 -3.15
CA SER A 71 11.19 -15.92 -2.65
C SER A 71 11.28 -15.90 -1.13
N ILE A 72 10.32 -16.49 -0.40
CA ILE A 72 10.39 -16.62 1.06
C ILE A 72 11.62 -17.44 1.47
N ALA A 73 11.97 -18.48 0.70
CA ALA A 73 13.17 -19.28 0.93
C ALA A 73 14.48 -18.57 0.51
N ASN A 74 14.41 -17.44 -0.20
CA ASN A 74 15.55 -16.66 -0.68
C ASN A 74 15.41 -15.17 -0.30
N PRO A 75 15.89 -14.77 0.89
CA PRO A 75 15.74 -13.41 1.41
C PRO A 75 16.30 -12.32 0.49
N GLU A 76 17.40 -12.59 -0.23
CA GLU A 76 17.98 -11.61 -1.17
C GLU A 76 17.06 -11.36 -2.36
N LYS A 77 16.51 -12.44 -2.94
CA LYS A 77 15.53 -12.35 -4.02
C LYS A 77 14.27 -11.61 -3.55
N ARG A 78 13.75 -11.96 -2.37
CA ARG A 78 12.58 -11.27 -1.79
C ARG A 78 12.85 -9.79 -1.55
N TYR A 79 14.01 -9.45 -1.01
CA TYR A 79 14.41 -8.07 -0.81
C TYR A 79 14.47 -7.29 -2.12
N GLN A 80 15.03 -7.88 -3.19
CA GLN A 80 15.07 -7.27 -4.52
C GLN A 80 13.68 -7.06 -5.14
N LEU A 81 12.69 -7.88 -4.80
CA LEU A 81 11.31 -7.73 -5.28
C LEU A 81 10.55 -6.65 -4.51
N LEU A 82 10.82 -6.51 -3.22
CA LEU A 82 10.23 -5.48 -2.35
C LEU A 82 10.96 -4.13 -2.44
N SER A 83 12.11 -4.09 -3.12
CA SER A 83 12.84 -2.86 -3.42
C SER A 83 12.68 -2.53 -4.89
N VAL A 84 12.32 -1.28 -5.19
CA VAL A 84 12.34 -0.82 -6.58
C VAL A 84 13.80 -0.79 -7.04
N LYS A 85 14.12 -1.43 -8.17
CA LYS A 85 15.39 -1.18 -8.87
C LYS A 85 15.40 0.29 -9.30
N THR A 86 16.20 1.10 -8.64
CA THR A 86 16.53 2.46 -9.08
C THR A 86 17.43 2.39 -10.33
N GLU A 87 16.86 2.05 -11.48
CA GLU A 87 17.45 2.31 -12.79
C GLU A 87 16.50 3.21 -13.59
N SER A 88 16.52 4.53 -13.32
CA SER A 88 16.19 5.62 -14.28
C SER A 88 15.88 6.94 -13.56
N LEU A 89 16.85 7.47 -12.81
CA LEU A 89 16.95 8.92 -12.62
C LEU A 89 18.31 9.34 -13.16
N SER A 90 18.45 9.28 -14.48
CA SER A 90 19.49 9.95 -15.27
C SER A 90 18.88 11.14 -15.98
#